data_AF-A0A346NPU2-F1
#
_entry.id   AF-A0A346NPU2-F1
#
_cell.length_a   1.000
_cell.length_b   1.000
_cell.length_c   1.000
_cell.angle_alpha   90.00
_cell.angle_beta   90.00
_cell.angle_gamma   90.00
#
_symmetry.space_group_name_H-M   'P 1'
#
loop_
_entity.id
_entity.type
_entity.pdbx_description
1 polymer ?
#
loop_
_entity_poly.entity_id
_entity_poly.type
_entity_poly.pdbx_seq_one_letter_code
_entity_poly.pdbx_strand_id
1 'polypeptide(L)'
;MSRRAGQLAEQQAVAYLQQQGLRFVASNVHSRFGELDIIMRDGGYWVCIEVKARASNQFGHPAETVTAAKLAKMTVTFEHFLIARGHNPNHTPIRFDVVTFNNNSLQWFKNIAG
;
A
#
# COMPACT_ATOMS: atom_id res chain seq x y z
N MET A 1 9.95 -3.83 -13.75
CA MET A 1 9.30 -2.55 -14.07
C MET A 1 10.35 -1.44 -13.98
N SER A 2 10.34 -0.44 -14.87
CA SER A 2 11.27 0.70 -14.73
C SER A 2 10.80 1.66 -13.62
N ARG A 3 11.70 2.45 -13.03
CA ARG A 3 11.34 3.45 -12.00
C ARG A 3 10.22 4.39 -12.44
N ARG A 4 10.26 4.82 -13.70
CA ARG A 4 9.23 5.68 -14.31
C ARG A 4 7.88 4.98 -14.44
N ALA A 5 7.87 3.71 -14.82
CA ALA A 5 6.64 2.93 -14.88
C ALA A 5 6.06 2.66 -13.48
N GLY A 6 6.91 2.50 -12.45
CA GLY A 6 6.47 2.40 -11.05
C GLY A 6 5.76 3.66 -10.58
N GLN A 7 6.37 4.83 -10.79
CA GLN A 7 5.77 6.11 -10.42
C GLN A 7 4.44 6.37 -11.13
N LEU A 8 4.32 6.00 -12.41
CA LEU A 8 3.06 6.12 -13.14
C LEU A 8 1.98 5.19 -12.58
N ALA A 9 2.34 3.95 -12.23
CA ALA A 9 1.42 3.02 -11.60
C ALA A 9 0.94 3.53 -10.23
N GLU A 10 1.85 4.08 -9.41
CA GLU A 10 1.49 4.71 -8.14
C GLU A 10 0.54 5.90 -8.33
N GLN A 11 0.82 6.78 -9.30
CA GLN A 11 -0.06 7.92 -9.60
C GLN A 11 -1.46 7.47 -10.01
N GLN A 12 -1.56 6.44 -10.86
CA GLN A 12 -2.84 5.85 -11.26
C GLN A 12 -3.57 5.21 -10.07
N ALA A 13 -2.85 4.52 -9.20
CA ALA A 13 -3.41 3.94 -7.98
C ALA A 13 -3.94 5.03 -7.03
N VAL A 14 -3.18 6.11 -6.82
CA VAL A 14 -3.62 7.25 -6.02
C VAL A 14 -4.91 7.85 -6.58
N ALA A 15 -4.94 8.14 -7.88
CA ALA A 15 -6.11 8.73 -8.53
C ALA A 15 -7.35 7.84 -8.40
N TYR A 16 -7.21 6.54 -8.65
CA TYR A 16 -8.28 5.57 -8.49
C TYR A 16 -8.79 5.50 -7.05
N LEU A 17 -7.89 5.37 -6.06
CA LEU A 17 -8.28 5.25 -4.65
C LEU A 17 -8.94 6.53 -4.12
N GLN A 18 -8.51 7.71 -4.60
CA GLN A 18 -9.18 8.97 -4.30
C GLN A 18 -10.62 9.01 -4.84
N GLN A 19 -10.86 8.47 -6.04
CA GLN A 19 -12.22 8.32 -6.58
C GLN A 19 -13.07 7.33 -5.75
N GLN A 20 -12.43 6.37 -5.08
CA GLN A 20 -13.10 5.47 -4.13
C GLN A 20 -13.31 6.09 -2.73
N GLY A 21 -12.93 7.36 -2.52
CA GLY A 21 -13.15 8.10 -1.27
C GLY A 21 -11.96 8.12 -0.31
N LEU A 22 -10.83 7.52 -0.65
CA LEU A 22 -9.62 7.60 0.18
C LEU A 22 -8.96 8.97 0.06
N ARG A 23 -8.35 9.45 1.14
CA ARG A 23 -7.56 10.69 1.12
C ARG A 23 -6.08 10.36 1.07
N PHE A 24 -5.39 10.88 0.06
CA PHE A 24 -3.95 10.74 -0.09
C PHE A 24 -3.19 11.40 1.07
N VAL A 25 -2.12 10.75 1.56
CA VAL A 25 -1.21 11.34 2.56
C VAL A 25 0.23 11.40 2.05
N ALA A 26 0.75 10.29 1.54
CA ALA A 26 2.12 10.20 1.08
C ALA A 26 2.30 9.07 0.06
N SER A 27 3.36 9.15 -0.74
CA SER A 27 3.87 8.05 -1.56
C SER A 27 5.39 8.00 -1.47
N ASN A 28 5.99 6.87 -1.87
CA ASN A 28 7.43 6.64 -1.81
C ASN A 28 8.02 6.92 -0.42
N VAL A 29 7.42 6.35 0.62
CA VAL A 29 7.87 6.57 2.00
C VAL A 29 9.05 5.66 2.28
N HIS A 30 10.19 6.25 2.60
CA HIS A 30 11.40 5.51 2.92
C HIS A 30 11.76 5.66 4.41
N SER A 31 12.23 4.56 4.99
CA SER A 31 12.84 4.54 6.31
C SER A 31 14.04 3.59 6.31
N ARG A 32 14.80 3.55 7.41
CA ARG A 32 15.85 2.54 7.60
C ARG A 32 15.34 1.10 7.65
N PHE A 33 14.04 0.90 7.83
CA PHE A 33 13.41 -0.43 7.97
C PHE A 33 12.83 -0.96 6.65
N GLY A 34 12.59 -0.08 5.68
CA GLY A 34 11.95 -0.43 4.42
C GLY A 34 11.30 0.76 3.72
N GLU A 35 10.54 0.43 2.69
CA GLU A 35 9.80 1.38 1.85
C GLU A 35 8.31 1.02 1.81
N LEU A 36 7.46 2.04 1.66
CA LEU A 36 6.02 1.91 1.45
C LEU A 36 5.63 2.72 0.21
N ASP A 37 4.85 2.13 -0.68
CA ASP A 37 4.48 2.78 -1.95
C ASP A 37 3.52 3.93 -1.72
N ILE A 38 2.40 3.69 -1.02
CA ILE A 38 1.34 4.69 -0.81
C ILE A 38 0.80 4.61 0.63
N ILE A 39 0.53 5.77 1.23
CA ILE A 39 -0.20 5.92 2.48
C ILE A 39 -1.44 6.79 2.25
N MET A 40 -2.59 6.30 2.70
CA MET A 40 -3.88 6.98 2.61
C MET A 40 -4.67 6.95 3.92
N ARG A 41 -5.73 7.75 3.97
CA ARG A 41 -6.76 7.73 5.01
C ARG A 41 -8.07 7.21 4.45
N ASP A 42 -8.68 6.26 5.15
CA ASP A 42 -10.01 5.71 4.87
C ASP A 42 -10.85 5.81 6.15
N GLY A 43 -11.66 6.86 6.27
CA GLY A 43 -12.35 7.19 7.51
C GLY A 43 -11.38 7.29 8.70
N GLY A 44 -11.55 6.40 9.68
CA GLY A 44 -10.69 6.26 10.86
C GLY A 44 -9.33 5.59 10.60
N TYR A 45 -9.18 4.87 9.50
CA TYR A 45 -8.01 4.04 9.21
C TYR A 45 -6.87 4.79 8.54
N TRP A 46 -5.66 4.47 8.96
CA TRP A 46 -4.43 4.68 8.21
C TRP A 46 -4.18 3.46 7.34
N VAL A 47 -4.10 3.66 6.03
CA VAL A 47 -3.99 2.57 5.06
C VAL A 47 -2.63 2.63 4.39
N CYS A 48 -1.86 1.56 4.53
CA CYS A 48 -0.66 1.33 3.75
C CYS A 48 -1.03 0.50 2.52
N ILE A 49 -0.75 1.02 1.32
CA ILE A 49 -1.07 0.36 0.05
C ILE A 49 0.22 0.04 -0.69
N GLU A 50 0.38 -1.24 -1.01
CA GLU A 50 1.40 -1.75 -1.91
C GLU A 50 0.87 -1.77 -3.35
N VAL A 51 1.68 -1.32 -4.31
CA VAL A 51 1.34 -1.25 -5.74
C VAL A 51 2.15 -2.28 -6.53
N LYS A 52 1.47 -3.20 -7.21
CA LYS A 52 2.12 -4.25 -8.01
C LYS A 52 1.63 -4.26 -9.45
N ALA A 53 2.54 -4.35 -10.43
CA ALA A 53 2.14 -4.87 -11.74
C ALA A 53 2.17 -6.39 -11.72
N ARG A 54 1.09 -7.01 -12.22
CA ARG A 54 1.08 -8.45 -12.45
C ARG A 54 1.83 -8.75 -13.75
N ALA A 55 2.78 -9.68 -13.67
CA ALA A 55 3.48 -10.21 -14.84
C ALA A 55 2.71 -11.38 -15.51
N SER A 56 1.81 -12.05 -14.79
CA SER A 56 1.01 -13.17 -15.29
C SER A 56 -0.40 -13.18 -14.71
N ASN A 57 -1.36 -13.68 -15.50
CA ASN A 57 -2.74 -13.93 -15.09
C ASN A 57 -2.91 -15.18 -14.21
N GLN A 58 -1.82 -15.88 -13.93
CA GLN A 58 -1.77 -17.08 -13.11
C GLN A 58 -1.14 -16.71 -11.77
N PHE A 59 -1.68 -17.29 -10.69
CA PHE A 59 -1.34 -17.17 -9.26
C PHE A 59 -2.13 -16.15 -8.42
N GLY A 60 -3.03 -16.71 -7.60
CA GLY A 60 -3.21 -16.35 -6.18
C GLY A 60 -4.00 -15.10 -5.81
N HIS A 61 -4.67 -15.16 -4.64
CA HIS A 61 -5.15 -13.94 -3.98
C HIS A 61 -3.93 -13.03 -3.72
N PRO A 62 -3.96 -11.71 -3.94
CA PRO A 62 -2.77 -10.86 -3.81
C PRO A 62 -2.19 -10.79 -2.39
N ALA A 63 -2.96 -11.21 -1.37
CA ALA A 63 -2.43 -11.51 -0.05
C ALA A 63 -1.31 -12.59 -0.11
N GLU A 64 -1.44 -13.59 -0.99
CA GLU A 64 -0.42 -14.63 -1.23
C GLU A 64 0.85 -14.06 -1.90
N THR A 65 0.77 -12.88 -2.50
CA THR A 65 1.94 -12.19 -3.10
C THR A 65 2.69 -11.32 -2.09
N VAL A 66 2.14 -11.05 -0.91
CA VAL A 66 2.85 -10.33 0.16
C VAL A 66 3.32 -11.36 1.19
N THR A 67 4.61 -11.68 1.15
CA THR A 67 5.20 -12.63 2.10
C THR A 67 5.13 -12.08 3.53
N ALA A 68 5.09 -12.97 4.52
CA ALA A 68 5.12 -12.58 5.94
C ALA A 68 6.32 -11.66 6.26
N ALA A 69 7.49 -11.93 5.66
CA ALA A 69 8.68 -11.09 5.80
C ALA A 69 8.48 -9.68 5.22
N LYS A 70 7.78 -9.55 4.09
CA LYS A 70 7.45 -8.25 3.51
C LYS A 70 6.44 -7.51 4.39
N LEU A 71 5.40 -8.20 4.83
CA LEU A 71 4.40 -7.62 5.73
C LEU A 71 5.03 -7.09 7.03
N ALA A 72 5.92 -7.85 7.67
CA ALA A 72 6.63 -7.41 8.88
C ALA A 72 7.44 -6.12 8.66
N LYS A 73 8.14 -6.00 7.52
CA LYS A 73 8.87 -4.77 7.18
C LYS A 73 7.94 -3.58 6.92
N MET A 74 6.83 -3.83 6.23
CA MET A 74 5.81 -2.79 6.00
C MET A 74 5.21 -2.32 7.32
N THR A 75 4.90 -3.24 8.24
CA THR A 75 4.38 -2.91 9.58
C THR A 75 5.33 -1.99 10.33
N VAL A 76 6.59 -2.40 10.51
CA VAL A 76 7.57 -1.58 11.25
C VAL A 76 7.78 -0.22 10.57
N THR A 77 7.88 -0.20 9.24
CA THR A 77 8.06 1.07 8.50
C THR A 77 6.85 1.99 8.68
N PHE A 78 5.64 1.44 8.66
CA PHE A 78 4.41 2.20 8.78
C PHE A 78 4.17 2.72 10.20
N GLU A 79 4.47 1.91 11.21
CA GLU A 79 4.46 2.32 12.61
C GLU A 79 5.41 3.50 12.84
N HIS A 80 6.63 3.44 12.29
CA HIS A 80 7.58 4.55 12.36
C HIS A 80 7.07 5.81 11.68
N PHE A 81 6.42 5.68 10.52
CA PHE A 81 5.78 6.81 9.85
C PHE A 81 4.69 7.45 10.72
N LEU A 82 3.87 6.65 11.40
CA LEU A 82 2.79 7.12 12.28
C LEU A 82 3.34 7.82 13.52
N ILE A 83 4.36 7.23 14.17
CA ILE A 83 5.04 7.82 15.34
C ILE A 83 5.62 9.19 14.98
N ALA A 84 6.27 9.31 13.83
CA ALA A 84 6.85 10.57 13.36
C ALA A 84 5.79 11.67 13.13
N ARG A 85 4.51 11.29 13.00
CA ARG A 85 3.36 12.22 12.89
C ARG A 85 2.55 12.34 14.18
N GLY A 86 3.06 11.84 15.30
CA GLY A 86 2.43 11.98 16.62
C GLY A 86 1.29 10.99 16.87
N HIS A 87 1.18 9.92 16.10
CA HIS A 87 0.21 8.86 16.33
C HIS A 87 0.83 7.70 17.11
N ASN A 88 0.08 7.11 18.04
CA ASN A 88 0.45 5.86 18.70
C ASN A 88 -0.09 4.67 17.88
N PRO A 89 0.76 3.86 17.24
CA PRO A 89 0.30 2.76 16.38
C PRO A 89 -0.59 1.74 17.11
N ASN A 90 -0.38 1.52 18.40
CA ASN A 90 -1.17 0.58 19.20
C ASN A 90 -2.65 1.00 19.35
N HIS A 91 -2.94 2.30 19.21
CA HIS A 91 -4.30 2.85 19.31
C HIS A 91 -4.77 3.46 17.98
N THR A 92 -4.03 3.23 16.91
CA THR A 92 -4.32 3.79 15.60
C THR A 92 -4.83 2.67 14.69
N PRO A 93 -6.06 2.75 14.18
CA PRO A 93 -6.55 1.75 13.24
C PRO A 93 -5.70 1.77 11.97
N ILE A 94 -5.01 0.66 11.70
CA ILE A 94 -4.18 0.49 10.50
C ILE A 94 -4.77 -0.60 9.60
N ARG A 95 -4.55 -0.46 8.30
CA ARG A 95 -4.94 -1.45 7.30
C ARG A 95 -3.85 -1.59 6.25
N PHE A 96 -3.62 -2.81 5.78
CA PHE A 96 -2.75 -3.10 4.64
C PHE A 96 -3.58 -3.53 3.45
N ASP A 97 -3.44 -2.79 2.34
CA ASP A 97 -4.13 -3.06 1.08
C ASP A 97 -3.10 -3.31 -0.04
N VAL A 98 -3.55 -3.93 -1.13
CA VAL A 98 -2.77 -4.10 -2.35
C VAL A 98 -3.57 -3.58 -3.53
N VAL A 99 -2.92 -2.80 -4.38
CA VAL A 99 -3.42 -2.45 -5.72
C VAL A 99 -2.60 -3.21 -6.76
N THR A 100 -3.29 -3.92 -7.65
CA THR A 100 -2.65 -4.62 -8.76
C THR A 100 -3.10 -4.10 -10.10
N PHE A 101 -2.15 -3.99 -11.04
CA PHE A 101 -2.42 -3.70 -12.45
C PHE A 101 -2.28 -4.99 -13.27
N ASN A 102 -3.34 -5.42 -13.95
CA ASN A 102 -3.30 -6.43 -15.01
C ASN A 102 -3.64 -5.75 -16.36
N ASN A 103 -3.38 -6.41 -17.50
CA ASN A 103 -3.66 -5.95 -18.87
C ASN A 103 -5.02 -5.20 -19.02
N ASN A 104 -5.06 -3.90 -18.71
CA ASN A 104 -6.20 -2.96 -18.69
C ASN A 104 -7.10 -2.89 -17.45
N SER A 105 -6.85 -3.60 -16.34
CA SER A 105 -7.65 -3.37 -15.12
C SER A 105 -6.82 -3.18 -13.85
N LEU A 106 -7.26 -2.21 -13.06
CA LEU A 106 -6.79 -1.98 -11.70
C LEU A 106 -7.72 -2.73 -10.75
N GLN A 107 -7.14 -3.54 -9.87
CA GLN A 107 -7.86 -4.24 -8.82
C GLN A 107 -7.33 -3.81 -7.46
N TRP A 108 -8.23 -3.54 -6.52
CA TRP A 108 -7.92 -3.13 -5.16
C TRP A 108 -8.40 -4.19 -4.16
N PHE A 109 -7.46 -4.71 -3.37
CA PHE A 109 -7.69 -5.75 -2.38
C PHE A 109 -7.44 -5.17 -1.01
N LYS A 110 -8.47 -5.22 -0.16
CA LYS A 110 -8.43 -4.65 1.18
C LYS A 110 -8.04 -5.70 2.22
N ASN A 111 -7.43 -5.26 3.33
CA ASN A 111 -7.16 -6.10 4.50
C ASN A 111 -6.38 -7.39 4.14
N ILE A 112 -5.24 -7.23 3.47
CA ILE A 112 -4.40 -8.37 3.08
C ILE A 112 -3.58 -8.98 4.23
N ALA A 113 -3.52 -8.28 5.36
CA ALA A 113 -3.01 -8.77 6.62
C ALA A 113 -4.21 -9.07 7.52
N GLY A 114 -4.44 -10.36 7.77
CA GLY A 114 -5.42 -10.85 8.74
C GLY A 114 -4.84 -10.89 10.15
#